data_AF-A0A972T7U6-F1
#
_entry.id   AF-A0A972T7U6-F1
#
_cell.length_a   1.000
_cell.length_b   1.000
_cell.length_c   1.000
_cell.angle_alpha   90.00
_cell.angle_beta   90.00
_cell.angle_gamma   90.00
#
_symmetry.space_group_name_H-M   'P 1'
#
loop_
_entity.id
_entity.type
_entity.pdbx_description
1 polymer ?
#
loop_
_entity_poly.entity_id
_entity_poly.type
_entity_poly.pdbx_seq_one_letter_code
_entity_poly.pdbx_strand_id
1 'polypeptide(L)'
;MTKNLHNLQWILVIAFLLAFAGMLASMIVVALEIRPWVIPILRSARQFGTGGQPPQSILPSGFFASATLTPFQPAVTWSPTPSPSPTATSTPTATITETPLPPTPTDTPIPTDTLAPTPPPQEENSFPPEEAYITGIVGYAQLFTLDCEARSAVDLAAYFGVSIDEMDFLNRLPRSDDPEEGFVGNYWDARGQIPPASYGVHAGPVAALLREYGLNAVDARNLSWDTIRSEIASGRPVMVWVINNTLPGWPVSYTASNGRTTTVAHYQHTVLVTGYNSEDVTILDGGTVYWRTIDQFLNSWSVLGYMAVLIQ
;
A
#
# COMPACT_ATOMS: atom_id res chain seq x y z
N MET A 1 53.24 -34.16 22.64
CA MET A 1 52.27 -33.56 21.69
C MET A 1 50.94 -33.15 22.33
N THR A 2 50.49 -33.75 23.45
CA THR A 2 49.18 -33.48 24.06
C THR A 2 49.04 -32.16 24.84
N LYS A 3 50.13 -31.62 25.42
CA LYS A 3 50.08 -30.33 26.16
C LYS A 3 49.79 -29.11 25.28
N ASN A 4 50.22 -29.13 24.01
CA ASN A 4 50.02 -27.99 23.10
C ASN A 4 48.57 -27.87 22.59
N LEU A 5 47.84 -28.99 22.53
CA LEU A 5 46.45 -29.00 22.07
C LEU A 5 45.50 -28.44 23.14
N HIS A 6 45.76 -28.75 24.41
CA HIS A 6 45.00 -28.22 25.54
C HIS A 6 45.19 -26.70 25.69
N ASN A 7 46.41 -26.21 25.51
CA ASN A 7 46.69 -24.77 25.58
C ASN A 7 46.01 -23.99 24.44
N LEU A 8 45.91 -24.58 23.24
CA LEU A 8 45.25 -23.96 22.10
C LEU A 8 43.72 -23.86 22.29
N GLN A 9 43.10 -24.86 22.92
CA GLN A 9 41.67 -24.83 23.25
C GLN A 9 41.35 -23.70 24.25
N TRP A 10 42.17 -23.51 25.27
CA TRP A 10 41.96 -22.41 26.23
C TRP A 10 42.16 -21.02 25.62
N ILE A 11 43.10 -20.87 24.69
CA ILE A 11 43.28 -19.61 23.96
C ILE A 11 42.04 -19.27 23.11
N LEU A 12 41.46 -20.26 22.43
CA LEU A 12 40.25 -20.05 21.62
C LEU A 12 39.02 -19.73 22.48
N VAL A 13 38.86 -20.38 23.63
CA VAL A 13 37.77 -20.07 24.58
C VAL A 13 37.90 -18.65 25.14
N ILE A 14 39.11 -18.24 25.52
CA ILE A 14 39.37 -16.88 26.02
C ILE A 14 39.14 -15.85 24.92
N ALA A 15 39.58 -16.11 23.69
CA ALA A 15 39.34 -15.22 22.56
C ALA A 15 37.84 -15.06 22.26
N PHE A 16 37.06 -16.14 22.34
CA PHE A 16 35.61 -16.10 22.14
C PHE A 16 34.89 -15.31 23.24
N LEU A 17 35.28 -15.51 24.51
CA LEU A 17 34.72 -14.77 25.64
C LEU A 17 35.01 -13.27 25.57
N LEU A 18 36.23 -12.89 25.14
CA LEU A 18 36.61 -11.48 24.96
C LEU A 18 35.84 -10.83 23.79
N ALA A 19 35.65 -11.55 22.68
CA ALA A 19 34.86 -11.07 21.56
C ALA A 19 33.38 -10.89 21.95
N PHE A 20 32.81 -11.84 22.69
CA PHE A 20 31.43 -11.77 23.16
C PHE A 20 31.21 -10.61 24.16
N ALA A 21 32.15 -10.40 25.09
CA ALA A 21 32.10 -9.28 26.03
C ALA A 21 32.20 -7.92 25.33
N GLY A 22 33.04 -7.80 24.29
CA GLY A 22 33.13 -6.59 23.47
C GLY A 22 31.84 -6.28 22.70
N MET A 23 31.19 -7.32 22.17
CA MET A 23 29.92 -7.19 21.45
C MET A 23 28.78 -6.76 22.39
N LEU A 24 28.74 -7.31 23.62
CA LEU A 24 27.76 -6.91 24.63
C LEU A 24 27.97 -5.45 25.10
N ALA A 25 29.23 -5.03 25.29
CA ALA A 25 29.56 -3.65 25.64
C ALA A 25 29.18 -2.66 24.54
N SER A 26 29.37 -3.03 23.26
CA SER A 26 28.94 -2.23 22.10
C SER A 26 27.42 -2.06 22.06
N MET A 27 26.64 -3.13 22.31
CA MET A 27 25.18 -3.03 22.32
C MET A 27 24.66 -2.15 23.47
N ILE A 28 25.35 -2.14 24.63
CA ILE A 28 25.00 -1.28 25.76
C ILE A 28 25.30 0.19 25.45
N VAL A 29 26.41 0.51 24.78
CA VAL A 29 26.73 1.89 24.37
C VAL A 29 25.69 2.40 23.36
N VAL A 30 25.33 1.58 22.37
CA VAL A 30 24.27 1.92 21.40
C VAL A 30 22.92 2.10 22.09
N ALA A 31 22.55 1.24 23.05
CA ALA A 31 21.30 1.38 23.80
C ALA A 31 21.25 2.61 24.74
N LEU A 32 22.40 3.13 25.16
CA LEU A 32 22.51 4.33 26.00
C LEU A 32 22.63 5.62 25.19
N GLU A 33 23.14 5.59 23.96
CA GLU A 33 23.25 6.76 23.08
C GLU A 33 21.95 7.12 22.34
N ILE A 34 20.96 6.20 22.29
CA ILE A 34 19.62 6.49 21.73
C ILE A 34 18.73 7.26 22.74
N ARG A 35 19.21 7.47 23.98
CA ARG A 35 18.41 8.02 25.09
C ARG A 35 18.29 9.55 25.28
N PRO A 36 18.90 10.46 24.48
CA PRO A 36 18.57 11.89 24.61
C PRO A 36 17.65 12.48 23.52
N TRP A 37 17.21 11.72 22.50
CA TRP A 37 16.35 12.25 21.43
C TRP A 37 14.83 12.01 21.63
N VAL A 38 14.41 11.55 22.82
CA VAL A 38 13.00 11.29 23.13
C VAL A 38 12.59 12.02 24.42
N ILE A 39 12.36 13.33 24.33
CA ILE A 39 11.79 14.17 25.41
C ILE A 39 10.94 15.27 24.71
N PRO A 40 9.87 15.88 25.27
CA PRO A 40 8.76 15.43 26.13
C PRO A 40 7.37 15.96 25.65
N ILE A 41 6.26 15.20 25.62
CA ILE A 41 4.91 15.82 25.68
C ILE A 41 3.95 14.93 26.47
N LEU A 42 3.91 15.13 27.79
CA LEU A 42 2.76 14.75 28.62
C LEU A 42 2.43 15.89 29.57
N ARG A 43 1.80 16.95 29.05
CA ARG A 43 0.91 17.82 29.82
C ARG A 43 -0.21 18.33 28.92
N SER A 44 -1.42 18.29 29.49
CA SER A 44 -2.63 19.03 29.09
C SER A 44 -3.57 18.36 28.07
N ALA A 45 -4.39 17.42 28.55
CA ALA A 45 -5.77 17.23 28.07
C ALA A 45 -6.59 16.39 29.07
N ARG A 46 -6.88 16.95 30.25
CA ARG A 46 -8.02 16.52 31.07
C ARG A 46 -8.79 17.75 31.50
N GLN A 47 -9.72 18.18 30.66
CA GLN A 47 -10.95 18.86 31.07
C GLN A 47 -11.86 19.02 29.86
N PHE A 48 -13.16 19.00 30.14
CA PHE A 48 -14.31 18.92 29.23
C PHE A 48 -14.56 17.52 28.68
N GLY A 49 -15.72 16.91 28.84
CA GLY A 49 -17.00 17.44 29.32
C GLY A 49 -18.08 16.56 28.71
N THR A 50 -18.90 15.98 29.58
CA THR A 50 -19.99 15.06 29.30
C THR A 50 -21.10 15.65 28.43
N GLY A 51 -21.71 14.79 27.59
CA GLY A 51 -23.12 14.91 27.20
C GLY A 51 -23.38 15.25 25.73
N GLY A 52 -23.92 14.29 24.99
CA GLY A 52 -24.45 14.50 23.64
C GLY A 52 -25.03 13.22 23.06
N GLN A 53 -26.34 13.03 23.21
CA GLN A 53 -27.14 11.92 22.70
C GLN A 53 -27.26 11.99 21.16
N PRO A 54 -27.28 10.87 20.40
CA PRO A 54 -27.37 10.91 18.94
C PRO A 54 -28.81 11.15 18.44
N PRO A 55 -29.01 11.86 17.32
CA PRO A 55 -30.32 11.97 16.70
C PRO A 55 -30.63 10.74 15.84
N GLN A 56 -31.80 10.16 16.05
CA GLN A 56 -32.41 9.20 15.13
C GLN A 56 -32.93 9.93 13.89
N SER A 57 -32.71 9.36 12.71
CA SER A 57 -33.49 9.72 11.52
C SER A 57 -33.77 8.48 10.66
N ILE A 58 -34.96 8.54 10.10
CA ILE A 58 -35.79 7.51 9.50
C ILE A 58 -35.45 7.41 8.01
N LEU A 59 -35.37 6.20 7.46
CA LEU A 59 -35.42 5.98 6.00
C LEU A 59 -36.52 4.97 5.64
N PRO A 60 -37.33 5.26 4.61
CA PRO A 60 -38.40 4.38 4.16
C PRO A 60 -37.89 3.28 3.22
N SER A 61 -38.68 2.21 3.18
CA SER A 61 -38.49 1.00 2.41
C SER A 61 -38.64 1.17 0.90
N GLY A 62 -37.79 0.45 0.17
CA GLY A 62 -38.16 -0.31 -1.03
C GLY A 62 -38.08 0.40 -2.37
N PHE A 63 -37.19 -0.08 -3.25
CA PHE A 63 -37.49 -0.32 -4.66
C PHE A 63 -36.58 -1.44 -5.17
N PHE A 64 -37.20 -2.54 -5.61
CA PHE A 64 -36.56 -3.57 -6.43
C PHE A 64 -36.54 -3.09 -7.88
N ALA A 65 -35.38 -3.14 -8.53
CA ALA A 65 -35.29 -3.07 -9.98
C ALA A 65 -34.27 -4.09 -10.48
N SER A 66 -34.81 -5.04 -11.25
CA SER A 66 -34.13 -6.11 -11.97
C SER A 66 -33.58 -5.57 -13.30
N ALA A 67 -32.37 -5.97 -13.68
CA ALA A 67 -31.85 -5.90 -15.04
C ALA A 67 -30.86 -7.06 -15.21
N THR A 68 -31.30 -8.21 -15.71
CA THR A 68 -31.32 -8.63 -17.13
C THR A 68 -29.92 -8.68 -17.76
N LEU A 69 -29.42 -9.91 -17.87
CA LEU A 69 -28.25 -10.32 -18.64
C LEU A 69 -28.51 -10.15 -20.14
N THR A 70 -27.51 -9.64 -20.87
CA THR A 70 -27.47 -9.71 -22.34
C THR A 70 -26.13 -10.30 -22.77
N PRO A 71 -26.10 -11.30 -23.68
CA PRO A 71 -24.86 -11.94 -24.08
C PRO A 71 -24.42 -11.56 -25.51
N PHE A 72 -23.14 -11.88 -25.79
CA PHE A 72 -22.49 -12.06 -27.10
C PHE A 72 -21.96 -10.85 -27.92
N GLN A 73 -20.61 -10.80 -27.98
CA GLN A 73 -19.73 -10.38 -29.09
C GLN A 73 -19.97 -11.23 -30.38
N PRO A 74 -19.49 -10.87 -31.60
CA PRO A 74 -18.07 -10.65 -31.97
C PRO A 74 -17.90 -9.50 -33.01
N ALA A 75 -16.78 -9.15 -33.67
CA ALA A 75 -15.49 -9.76 -33.95
C ALA A 75 -14.44 -8.68 -34.28
N VAL A 76 -13.16 -9.06 -34.22
CA VAL A 76 -11.96 -8.27 -34.54
C VAL A 76 -11.70 -8.27 -36.06
N THR A 77 -11.28 -7.14 -36.62
CA THR A 77 -10.64 -7.11 -37.95
C THR A 77 -9.41 -6.20 -37.91
N TRP A 78 -8.23 -6.79 -38.13
CA TRP A 78 -6.96 -6.11 -38.31
C TRP A 78 -6.82 -5.63 -39.76
N SER A 79 -6.27 -4.44 -39.96
CA SER A 79 -5.59 -4.10 -41.23
C SER A 79 -4.48 -3.08 -40.97
N PRO A 80 -3.24 -3.32 -41.44
CA PRO A 80 -2.11 -2.41 -41.28
C PRO A 80 -2.07 -1.41 -42.44
N THR A 81 -1.58 -0.19 -42.21
CA THR A 81 -1.18 0.71 -43.31
C THR A 81 0.09 1.47 -42.93
N PRO A 82 1.09 1.51 -43.84
CA PRO A 82 2.45 1.95 -43.52
C PRO A 82 2.66 3.47 -43.63
N SER A 83 3.64 3.93 -42.86
CA SER A 83 4.33 5.23 -42.96
C SER A 83 5.19 5.30 -44.24
N PRO A 84 5.32 6.50 -44.85
CA PRO A 84 6.68 7.00 -45.02
C PRO A 84 6.90 8.49 -44.69
N SER A 85 8.18 8.73 -44.38
CA SER A 85 8.94 9.92 -43.97
C SER A 85 9.18 10.95 -45.12
N PRO A 86 9.99 12.03 -44.98
CA PRO A 86 9.54 13.39 -45.29
C PRO A 86 10.32 14.10 -46.44
N THR A 87 9.85 15.31 -46.76
CA THR A 87 10.57 16.50 -47.29
C THR A 87 11.36 16.41 -48.60
N ALA A 88 10.98 17.28 -49.55
CA ALA A 88 11.94 18.06 -50.34
C ALA A 88 11.35 19.44 -50.69
N THR A 89 12.02 20.46 -50.19
CA THR A 89 11.86 21.89 -50.49
C THR A 89 12.35 22.21 -51.90
N SER A 90 11.61 23.02 -52.66
CA SER A 90 12.12 23.70 -53.85
C SER A 90 11.91 25.22 -53.79
N THR A 91 13.03 25.90 -53.95
CA THR A 91 13.42 27.32 -54.00
C THR A 91 12.59 28.21 -54.96
N PRO A 92 12.51 29.54 -54.74
CA PRO A 92 11.48 30.42 -55.31
C PRO A 92 11.82 30.95 -56.71
N THR A 93 10.81 31.48 -57.41
CA THR A 93 10.96 32.21 -58.69
C THR A 93 10.10 33.48 -58.67
N ALA A 94 10.57 34.48 -59.42
CA ALA A 94 10.52 35.90 -59.15
C ALA A 94 9.17 36.63 -59.33
N THR A 95 9.00 37.60 -58.43
CA THR A 95 8.46 38.96 -58.53
C THR A 95 7.87 39.45 -59.85
N ILE A 96 6.65 40.00 -59.74
CA ILE A 96 6.25 41.22 -60.46
C ILE A 96 5.68 42.22 -59.45
N THR A 97 6.27 43.41 -59.49
CA THR A 97 5.98 44.59 -58.66
C THR A 97 4.81 45.35 -59.26
N GLU A 98 3.72 45.53 -58.50
CA GLU A 98 2.71 46.53 -58.79
C GLU A 98 2.80 47.66 -57.77
N THR A 99 2.81 48.89 -58.27
CA THR A 99 2.93 50.14 -57.53
C THR A 99 1.64 50.44 -56.73
N PRO A 100 1.70 50.82 -55.45
CA PRO A 100 0.51 51.07 -54.64
C PRO A 100 -0.10 52.46 -54.92
N LEU A 101 -1.44 52.52 -54.95
CA LEU A 101 -2.22 53.76 -54.91
C LEU A 101 -2.12 54.44 -53.52
N PRO A 102 -2.31 55.77 -53.43
CA PRO A 102 -2.27 56.50 -52.16
C PRO A 102 -3.41 56.11 -51.20
N PRO A 103 -3.18 56.11 -49.87
CA PRO A 103 -4.16 55.66 -48.89
C PRO A 103 -5.27 56.68 -48.64
N THR A 104 -6.52 56.19 -48.60
CA THR A 104 -7.68 56.85 -48.01
C THR A 104 -7.48 56.96 -46.48
N PRO A 105 -7.87 58.05 -45.81
CA PRO A 105 -7.75 58.13 -44.35
C PRO A 105 -8.61 57.06 -43.68
N THR A 106 -7.95 56.20 -42.92
CA THR A 106 -8.53 55.16 -42.06
C THR A 106 -9.23 55.80 -40.87
N ASP A 107 -10.53 55.51 -40.69
CA ASP A 107 -11.24 55.79 -39.45
C ASP A 107 -10.62 54.94 -38.32
N THR A 108 -10.09 55.62 -37.30
CA THR A 108 -9.56 54.98 -36.08
C THR A 108 -10.69 54.23 -35.36
N PRO A 109 -10.59 52.90 -35.17
CA PRO A 109 -11.59 52.19 -34.38
C PRO A 109 -11.48 52.62 -32.91
N ILE A 110 -12.64 52.89 -32.30
CA ILE A 110 -12.80 53.17 -30.87
C ILE A 110 -12.33 51.93 -30.09
N PRO A 111 -11.53 52.07 -29.01
CA PRO A 111 -11.10 50.93 -28.22
C PRO A 111 -12.32 50.21 -27.65
N THR A 112 -12.48 48.95 -28.02
CA THR A 112 -13.42 48.03 -27.38
C THR A 112 -12.83 47.67 -26.02
N ASP A 113 -13.59 47.85 -24.94
CA ASP A 113 -13.21 47.36 -23.62
C ASP A 113 -12.98 45.85 -23.71
N THR A 114 -11.71 45.45 -23.72
CA THR A 114 -11.28 44.06 -23.60
C THR A 114 -11.75 43.59 -22.23
N LEU A 115 -12.83 42.80 -22.20
CA LEU A 115 -13.22 42.07 -21.00
C LEU A 115 -12.00 41.32 -20.48
N ALA A 116 -11.68 41.53 -19.19
CA ALA A 116 -10.58 40.84 -18.53
C ALA A 116 -10.67 39.34 -18.81
N PRO A 117 -9.53 38.65 -19.06
CA PRO A 117 -9.54 37.22 -19.30
C PRO A 117 -10.24 36.53 -18.14
N THR A 118 -11.24 35.70 -18.47
CA THR A 118 -11.87 34.81 -17.49
C THR A 118 -10.75 34.04 -16.79
N PRO A 119 -10.69 34.05 -15.44
CA PRO A 119 -9.69 33.26 -14.74
C PRO A 119 -9.80 31.80 -15.23
N PRO A 120 -8.66 31.10 -15.41
CA PRO A 120 -8.68 29.70 -15.80
C PRO A 120 -9.60 28.93 -14.85
N PRO A 121 -10.32 27.89 -15.33
CA PRO A 121 -11.17 27.07 -14.46
C PRO A 121 -10.35 26.68 -13.23
N GLN A 122 -10.81 27.07 -12.03
CA GLN A 122 -10.25 26.51 -10.80
C GLN A 122 -10.37 24.99 -10.95
N GLU A 123 -9.25 24.28 -10.84
CA GLU A 123 -9.25 22.83 -10.80
C GLU A 123 -10.24 22.41 -9.70
N GLU A 124 -11.38 21.88 -10.15
CA GLU A 124 -12.39 21.28 -9.32
C GLU A 124 -11.67 20.23 -8.48
N ASN A 125 -11.77 20.33 -7.15
CA ASN A 125 -11.08 19.46 -6.18
C ASN A 125 -11.21 17.98 -6.60
N SER A 126 -10.23 17.45 -7.32
CA SER A 126 -10.28 16.08 -7.79
C SER A 126 -10.17 15.16 -6.58
N PHE A 127 -11.13 14.24 -6.43
CA PHE A 127 -11.09 13.22 -5.40
C PHE A 127 -10.79 11.86 -6.06
N PRO A 128 -9.78 11.11 -5.58
CA PRO A 128 -8.88 11.46 -4.48
C PRO A 128 -7.84 12.55 -4.86
N PRO A 129 -7.38 13.37 -3.89
CA PRO A 129 -6.36 14.41 -4.13
C PRO A 129 -5.03 13.79 -4.62
N GLU A 130 -4.13 14.63 -5.13
CA GLU A 130 -2.81 14.20 -5.62
C GLU A 130 -1.94 13.60 -4.50
N GLU A 131 -2.13 14.03 -3.26
CA GLU A 131 -1.51 13.44 -2.08
C GLU A 131 -2.47 13.36 -0.89
N ALA A 132 -2.27 12.37 -0.04
CA ALA A 132 -2.96 12.24 1.25
C ALA A 132 -2.11 11.40 2.21
N TYR A 133 -2.18 11.72 3.51
CA TYR A 133 -1.45 11.00 4.56
C TYR A 133 -2.32 10.83 5.80
N ILE A 134 -2.25 9.64 6.37
CA ILE A 134 -2.91 9.31 7.63
C ILE A 134 -1.92 9.52 8.77
N THR A 135 -2.37 10.24 9.79
CA THR A 135 -1.63 10.44 11.04
C THR A 135 -2.27 9.66 12.17
N GLY A 136 -1.49 9.37 13.22
CA GLY A 136 -2.00 8.71 14.43
C GLY A 136 -2.07 7.19 14.39
N ILE A 137 -1.81 6.55 13.24
CA ILE A 137 -1.56 5.11 13.19
C ILE A 137 -0.17 4.80 13.73
N VAL A 138 -0.09 3.76 14.56
CA VAL A 138 1.15 3.28 15.17
C VAL A 138 1.26 1.79 14.87
N GLY A 139 2.41 1.36 14.35
CA GLY A 139 2.70 -0.04 14.14
C GLY A 139 3.72 -0.59 15.12
N TYR A 140 3.74 -1.91 15.25
CA TYR A 140 4.61 -2.62 16.19
C TYR A 140 5.38 -3.74 15.49
N ALA A 141 6.49 -4.19 16.07
CA ALA A 141 7.20 -5.36 15.58
C ALA A 141 6.31 -6.61 15.75
N GLN A 142 6.35 -7.50 14.77
CA GLN A 142 5.72 -8.82 14.82
C GLN A 142 6.33 -9.68 15.94
N LEU A 143 5.56 -10.61 16.49
CA LEU A 143 6.02 -11.51 17.57
C LEU A 143 6.83 -12.70 17.04
N PHE A 144 6.52 -13.19 15.85
CA PHE A 144 7.10 -14.39 15.26
C PHE A 144 7.68 -14.12 13.87
N THR A 145 7.98 -15.16 13.09
CA THR A 145 8.60 -14.99 11.76
C THR A 145 7.55 -14.88 10.65
N LEU A 146 6.37 -15.49 10.85
CA LEU A 146 5.31 -15.62 9.86
C LEU A 146 3.95 -15.10 10.38
N ASP A 147 3.94 -14.06 11.20
CA ASP A 147 2.73 -13.46 11.79
C ASP A 147 2.48 -12.03 11.31
N CYS A 148 3.02 -11.65 10.15
CA CYS A 148 2.87 -10.31 9.58
C CYS A 148 1.39 -9.90 9.43
N GLU A 149 0.52 -10.85 9.07
CA GLU A 149 -0.92 -10.64 8.90
C GLU A 149 -1.60 -10.31 10.22
N ALA A 150 -1.24 -11.03 11.28
CA ALA A 150 -1.75 -10.75 12.62
C ALA A 150 -1.29 -9.37 13.08
N ARG A 151 -0.01 -9.04 12.87
CA ARG A 151 0.54 -7.72 13.22
C ARG A 151 -0.19 -6.59 12.50
N SER A 152 -0.22 -6.63 11.18
CA SER A 152 -0.88 -5.60 10.37
C SER A 152 -2.37 -5.48 10.68
N ALA A 153 -3.07 -6.60 10.91
CA ALA A 153 -4.48 -6.60 11.26
C ALA A 153 -4.75 -5.94 12.62
N VAL A 154 -3.93 -6.23 13.64
CA VAL A 154 -4.07 -5.64 14.97
C VAL A 154 -3.70 -4.16 14.98
N ASP A 155 -2.67 -3.75 14.24
CA ASP A 155 -2.29 -2.33 14.10
C ASP A 155 -3.40 -1.55 13.38
N LEU A 156 -3.99 -2.13 12.33
CA LEU A 156 -5.16 -1.58 11.63
C LEU A 156 -6.37 -1.48 12.58
N ALA A 157 -6.66 -2.53 13.36
CA ALA A 157 -7.77 -2.53 14.29
C ALA A 157 -7.62 -1.46 15.37
N ALA A 158 -6.41 -1.30 15.90
CA ALA A 158 -6.09 -0.30 16.91
C ALA A 158 -6.32 1.13 16.40
N TYR A 159 -6.01 1.40 15.13
CA TYR A 159 -6.30 2.68 14.50
C TYR A 159 -7.81 3.02 14.51
N PHE A 160 -8.67 2.01 14.32
CA PHE A 160 -10.13 2.16 14.42
C PHE A 160 -10.67 2.02 15.86
N GLY A 161 -9.79 2.06 16.87
CA GLY A 161 -10.17 2.05 18.28
C GLY A 161 -10.49 0.67 18.86
N VAL A 162 -10.16 -0.41 18.15
CA VAL A 162 -10.36 -1.78 18.61
C VAL A 162 -9.02 -2.37 19.05
N SER A 163 -8.87 -2.56 20.36
CA SER A 163 -7.66 -3.16 20.94
C SER A 163 -7.75 -4.69 20.89
N ILE A 164 -6.80 -5.31 20.19
CA ILE A 164 -6.72 -6.77 20.04
C ILE A 164 -5.32 -7.22 20.50
N ASP A 165 -5.26 -8.34 21.23
CA ASP A 165 -3.98 -9.00 21.52
C ASP A 165 -3.52 -9.77 20.27
N GLU A 166 -2.30 -9.53 19.79
CA GLU A 166 -1.81 -10.18 18.56
C GLU A 166 -1.71 -11.69 18.68
N MET A 167 -1.33 -12.20 19.85
CA MET A 167 -1.24 -13.63 20.07
C MET A 167 -2.64 -14.26 20.08
N ASP A 168 -3.65 -13.59 20.68
CA ASP A 168 -5.05 -14.00 20.59
C ASP A 168 -5.54 -14.02 19.13
N PHE A 169 -5.30 -12.95 18.37
CA PHE A 169 -5.69 -12.87 16.96
C PHE A 169 -5.05 -13.99 16.14
N LEU A 170 -3.73 -14.18 16.26
CA LEU A 170 -2.99 -15.22 15.55
C LEU A 170 -3.49 -16.63 15.90
N ASN A 171 -3.81 -16.89 17.17
CA ASN A 171 -4.31 -18.19 17.62
C ASN A 171 -5.76 -18.47 17.20
N ARG A 172 -6.56 -17.42 16.98
CA ARG A 172 -7.95 -17.53 16.53
C ARG A 172 -8.11 -17.65 15.03
N LEU A 173 -7.07 -17.37 14.24
CA LEU A 173 -7.09 -17.65 12.82
C LEU A 173 -7.32 -19.15 12.58
N PRO A 174 -8.24 -19.53 11.67
CA PRO A 174 -8.41 -20.92 11.27
C PRO A 174 -7.09 -21.48 10.71
N ARG A 175 -6.90 -22.79 10.79
CA ARG A 175 -5.76 -23.50 10.19
C ARG A 175 -6.25 -24.27 8.96
N SER A 176 -5.49 -24.21 7.87
CA SER A 176 -5.76 -24.95 6.64
C SER A 176 -4.46 -25.16 5.86
N ASP A 177 -4.45 -26.06 4.87
CA ASP A 177 -3.40 -26.07 3.85
C ASP A 177 -3.70 -25.06 2.72
N ASP A 178 -4.94 -24.55 2.64
CA ASP A 178 -5.36 -23.48 1.75
C ASP A 178 -5.27 -22.11 2.46
N PRO A 179 -4.43 -21.18 1.99
CA PRO A 179 -4.24 -19.88 2.64
C PRO A 179 -5.49 -18.99 2.63
N GLU A 180 -6.49 -19.26 1.79
CA GLU A 180 -7.75 -18.50 1.85
C GLU A 180 -8.85 -19.17 2.66
N GLU A 181 -8.57 -20.30 3.30
CA GLU A 181 -9.41 -20.84 4.36
C GLU A 181 -8.76 -20.66 5.74
N GLY A 182 -7.44 -20.56 5.83
CA GLY A 182 -6.76 -20.30 7.09
C GLY A 182 -5.24 -20.23 6.99
N PHE A 183 -4.60 -20.08 8.14
CA PHE A 183 -3.15 -20.01 8.26
C PHE A 183 -2.49 -21.34 7.92
N VAL A 184 -1.57 -21.30 6.97
CA VAL A 184 -0.82 -22.46 6.46
C VAL A 184 0.50 -22.62 7.20
N GLY A 185 0.64 -23.75 7.89
CA GLY A 185 1.86 -24.15 8.60
C GLY A 185 2.02 -23.51 9.97
N ASN A 186 3.27 -23.29 10.39
CA ASN A 186 3.65 -22.88 11.75
C ASN A 186 4.36 -21.52 11.74
N TYR A 187 3.93 -20.61 12.60
CA TYR A 187 4.39 -19.21 12.61
C TYR A 187 5.85 -19.02 13.08
N TRP A 188 6.46 -20.07 13.65
CA TRP A 188 7.87 -20.12 14.06
C TRP A 188 8.82 -20.50 12.92
N ASP A 189 8.30 -20.99 11.80
CA ASP A 189 9.14 -21.53 10.73
C ASP A 189 9.80 -20.41 9.93
N ALA A 190 10.77 -20.81 9.09
CA ALA A 190 11.52 -19.89 8.26
C ALA A 190 10.59 -19.16 7.28
N ARG A 191 10.80 -17.84 7.15
CA ARG A 191 10.11 -17.02 6.17
C ARG A 191 10.42 -17.42 4.72
N GLY A 192 9.51 -17.04 3.83
CA GLY A 192 9.75 -17.08 2.40
C GLY A 192 9.48 -18.42 1.73
N GLN A 193 8.83 -19.36 2.41
CA GLN A 193 8.35 -20.59 1.79
C GLN A 193 6.98 -20.37 1.12
N ILE A 194 6.43 -21.42 0.51
CA ILE A 194 5.07 -21.47 -0.03
C ILE A 194 4.42 -22.82 0.35
N PRO A 195 3.08 -22.95 0.35
CA PRO A 195 2.41 -24.20 0.67
C PRO A 195 2.91 -25.37 -0.21
N PRO A 196 3.00 -26.60 0.34
CA PRO A 196 2.50 -27.02 1.64
C PRO A 196 3.43 -26.70 2.83
N ALA A 197 4.56 -26.02 2.61
CA ALA A 197 5.38 -25.51 3.72
C ALA A 197 4.72 -24.28 4.38
N SER A 198 5.22 -23.91 5.56
CA SER A 198 4.70 -22.77 6.34
C SER A 198 4.76 -21.47 5.58
N TYR A 199 3.64 -20.76 5.53
CA TYR A 199 3.43 -19.67 4.59
C TYR A 199 2.82 -18.44 5.25
N GLY A 200 1.61 -18.56 5.78
CA GLY A 200 0.82 -17.42 6.22
C GLY A 200 -0.66 -17.62 5.90
N VAL A 201 -1.39 -16.52 5.78
CA VAL A 201 -2.84 -16.50 5.50
C VAL A 201 -3.20 -15.37 4.53
N HIS A 202 -4.23 -15.58 3.71
CA HIS A 202 -4.76 -14.56 2.79
C HIS A 202 -5.85 -13.70 3.45
N ALA A 203 -6.32 -12.69 2.72
CA ALA A 203 -7.21 -11.64 3.23
C ALA A 203 -8.54 -12.16 3.82
N GLY A 204 -9.14 -13.20 3.21
CA GLY A 204 -10.47 -13.70 3.60
C GLY A 204 -10.58 -14.07 5.08
N PRO A 205 -9.78 -15.03 5.59
CA PRO A 205 -9.79 -15.40 7.01
C PRO A 205 -9.45 -14.23 7.95
N VAL A 206 -8.53 -13.35 7.55
CA VAL A 206 -8.13 -12.18 8.35
C VAL A 206 -9.30 -11.19 8.47
N ALA A 207 -9.95 -10.83 7.37
CA ALA A 207 -11.10 -9.94 7.38
C ALA A 207 -12.28 -10.56 8.13
N ALA A 208 -12.51 -11.87 7.99
CA ALA A 208 -13.53 -12.58 8.75
C ALA A 208 -13.31 -12.45 10.26
N LEU A 209 -12.08 -12.68 10.72
CA LEU A 209 -11.76 -12.54 12.13
C LEU A 209 -11.84 -11.08 12.61
N LEU A 210 -11.38 -10.11 11.83
CA LEU A 210 -11.56 -8.68 12.14
C LEU A 210 -13.04 -8.29 12.31
N ARG A 211 -13.94 -8.87 11.50
CA ARG A 211 -15.40 -8.70 11.67
C ARG A 211 -15.91 -9.25 12.99
N GLU A 212 -15.36 -10.35 13.48
CA GLU A 212 -15.70 -10.87 14.82
C GLU A 212 -15.28 -9.94 15.96
N TYR A 213 -14.24 -9.12 15.75
CA TYR A 213 -13.84 -8.06 16.68
C TYR A 213 -14.63 -6.75 16.51
N GLY A 214 -15.61 -6.72 15.60
CA GLY A 214 -16.53 -5.59 15.42
C GLY A 214 -16.11 -4.55 14.37
N LEU A 215 -15.07 -4.83 13.57
CA LEU A 215 -14.73 -3.99 12.44
C LEU A 215 -15.55 -4.36 11.21
N ASN A 216 -15.93 -3.40 10.38
CA ASN A 216 -16.53 -3.69 9.07
C ASN A 216 -15.43 -3.99 8.03
N ALA A 217 -14.68 -5.07 8.27
CA ALA A 217 -13.56 -5.47 7.43
C ALA A 217 -14.04 -6.20 6.17
N VAL A 218 -13.49 -5.80 5.02
CA VAL A 218 -13.79 -6.35 3.69
C VAL A 218 -12.50 -6.85 3.06
N ASP A 219 -12.42 -8.15 2.76
CA ASP A 219 -11.37 -8.71 1.94
C ASP A 219 -11.66 -8.45 0.45
N ALA A 220 -10.63 -8.05 -0.28
CA ALA A 220 -10.75 -7.72 -1.69
C ALA A 220 -9.52 -8.14 -2.50
N ARG A 221 -9.74 -8.29 -3.80
CA ARG A 221 -8.72 -8.56 -4.83
C ARG A 221 -9.00 -7.69 -6.04
N ASN A 222 -8.01 -7.55 -6.91
CA ASN A 222 -8.10 -6.73 -8.13
C ASN A 222 -8.48 -5.27 -7.83
N LEU A 223 -8.08 -4.75 -6.67
CA LEU A 223 -8.31 -3.35 -6.35
C LEU A 223 -7.45 -2.46 -7.25
N SER A 224 -8.02 -1.33 -7.65
CA SER A 224 -7.28 -0.31 -8.39
C SER A 224 -6.43 0.53 -7.44
N TRP A 225 -5.36 1.15 -7.98
CA TRP A 225 -4.59 2.14 -7.23
C TRP A 225 -5.46 3.29 -6.74
N ASP A 226 -6.42 3.74 -7.55
CA ASP A 226 -7.36 4.81 -7.19
C ASP A 226 -8.28 4.43 -6.02
N THR A 227 -8.60 3.14 -5.88
CA THR A 227 -9.31 2.65 -4.70
C THR A 227 -8.48 2.84 -3.43
N ILE A 228 -7.19 2.47 -3.47
CA ILE A 228 -6.28 2.71 -2.34
C ILE A 228 -6.19 4.21 -2.03
N ARG A 229 -5.95 5.05 -3.05
CA ARG A 229 -5.88 6.50 -2.87
C ARG A 229 -7.16 7.07 -2.22
N SER A 230 -8.32 6.60 -2.65
CA SER A 230 -9.62 7.03 -2.10
C SER A 230 -9.81 6.65 -0.63
N GLU A 231 -9.38 5.45 -0.23
CA GLU A 231 -9.40 5.01 1.17
C GLU A 231 -8.47 5.87 2.02
N ILE A 232 -7.23 6.07 1.58
CA ILE A 232 -6.24 6.90 2.30
C ILE A 232 -6.70 8.35 2.43
N ALA A 233 -7.21 8.94 1.34
CA ALA A 233 -7.77 10.29 1.35
C ALA A 233 -9.01 10.43 2.25
N SER A 234 -9.69 9.32 2.52
CA SER A 234 -10.80 9.26 3.48
C SER A 234 -10.35 8.97 4.92
N GLY A 235 -9.05 8.95 5.19
CA GLY A 235 -8.50 8.66 6.52
C GLY A 235 -8.55 7.19 6.91
N ARG A 236 -8.63 6.25 5.94
CA ARG A 236 -8.73 4.81 6.20
C ARG A 236 -7.48 4.09 5.68
N PRO A 237 -6.59 3.62 6.57
CA PRO A 237 -5.42 2.85 6.17
C PRO A 237 -5.86 1.55 5.52
N VAL A 238 -5.06 1.06 4.56
CA VAL A 238 -5.38 -0.19 3.84
C VAL A 238 -4.32 -1.22 4.11
N MET A 239 -4.74 -2.41 4.57
CA MET A 239 -3.84 -3.56 4.70
C MET A 239 -3.71 -4.26 3.36
N VAL A 240 -2.49 -4.51 2.90
CA VAL A 240 -2.20 -5.11 1.59
C VAL A 240 -1.20 -6.24 1.69
N TRP A 241 -1.28 -7.19 0.75
CA TRP A 241 -0.31 -8.28 0.60
C TRP A 241 0.72 -7.93 -0.47
N VAL A 242 1.98 -7.91 -0.07
CA VAL A 242 3.14 -7.57 -0.92
C VAL A 242 4.20 -8.66 -0.82
N ILE A 243 5.30 -8.51 -1.53
CA ILE A 243 6.45 -9.42 -1.45
C ILE A 243 7.56 -8.78 -0.64
N ASN A 244 7.89 -9.38 0.51
CA ASN A 244 8.88 -8.91 1.47
C ASN A 244 8.63 -7.42 1.80
N ASN A 245 9.67 -6.59 1.90
CA ASN A 245 9.53 -5.15 2.08
C ASN A 245 9.28 -4.43 0.75
N THR A 246 8.22 -4.82 0.03
CA THR A 246 7.82 -4.35 -1.33
C THR A 246 8.90 -4.53 -2.40
N LEU A 247 9.47 -5.73 -2.45
CA LEU A 247 10.39 -6.15 -3.50
C LEU A 247 9.63 -6.81 -4.65
N PRO A 248 10.27 -6.98 -5.82
CA PRO A 248 9.73 -7.83 -6.88
C PRO A 248 9.54 -9.28 -6.40
N GLY A 249 8.56 -9.96 -6.97
CA GLY A 249 8.32 -11.38 -6.75
C GLY A 249 7.56 -12.02 -7.91
N TRP A 250 7.26 -13.30 -7.78
CA TRP A 250 6.62 -14.08 -8.84
C TRP A 250 5.45 -14.90 -8.29
N PRO A 251 4.29 -14.87 -8.97
CA PRO A 251 3.14 -15.68 -8.59
C PRO A 251 3.39 -17.15 -8.88
N VAL A 252 2.95 -18.01 -7.98
CA VAL A 252 2.97 -19.46 -8.11
C VAL A 252 1.57 -19.99 -7.89
N SER A 253 1.11 -20.87 -8.78
CA SER A 253 -0.17 -21.55 -8.63
C SER A 253 -0.03 -22.69 -7.62
N TYR A 254 -0.87 -22.69 -6.58
CA TYR A 254 -0.94 -23.74 -5.58
C TYR A 254 -2.34 -24.34 -5.55
N THR A 255 -2.46 -25.66 -5.51
CA THR A 255 -3.75 -26.36 -5.37
C THR A 255 -3.77 -27.08 -4.03
N ALA A 256 -4.68 -26.67 -3.16
CA ALA A 256 -4.83 -27.23 -1.82
C ALA A 256 -5.60 -28.56 -1.84
N SER A 257 -5.61 -29.24 -0.70
CA SER A 257 -6.30 -30.54 -0.53
C SER A 257 -7.81 -30.47 -0.78
N ASN A 258 -8.44 -29.30 -0.61
CA ASN A 258 -9.84 -29.04 -0.95
C ASN A 258 -10.10 -28.93 -2.47
N GLY A 259 -9.05 -29.02 -3.30
CA GLY A 259 -9.13 -28.92 -4.77
C GLY A 259 -9.17 -27.49 -5.31
N ARG A 260 -9.16 -26.46 -4.45
CA ARG A 260 -9.09 -25.06 -4.89
C ARG A 260 -7.67 -24.70 -5.28
N THR A 261 -7.54 -24.02 -6.41
CA THR A 261 -6.28 -23.42 -6.86
C THR A 261 -6.26 -21.93 -6.51
N THR A 262 -5.19 -21.47 -5.87
CA THR A 262 -4.93 -20.06 -5.58
C THR A 262 -3.50 -19.64 -5.96
N THR A 263 -3.28 -18.34 -6.08
CA THR A 263 -1.96 -17.74 -6.28
C THR A 263 -1.29 -17.51 -4.92
N VAL A 264 -0.12 -18.09 -4.74
CA VAL A 264 0.81 -17.85 -3.63
C VAL A 264 2.10 -17.24 -4.17
N ALA A 265 2.97 -16.74 -3.29
CA ALA A 265 4.26 -16.21 -3.69
C ALA A 265 5.29 -16.33 -2.58
N HIS A 266 6.53 -16.67 -2.93
CA HIS A 266 7.63 -16.66 -1.97
C HIS A 266 7.78 -15.28 -1.34
N TYR A 267 8.06 -15.26 -0.04
CA TYR A 267 8.18 -14.04 0.77
C TYR A 267 6.92 -13.17 0.73
N GLN A 268 5.72 -13.76 0.65
CA GLN A 268 4.50 -13.02 0.96
C GLN A 268 4.64 -12.31 2.30
N HIS A 269 4.16 -11.08 2.34
CA HIS A 269 4.22 -10.18 3.48
C HIS A 269 2.99 -9.30 3.51
N THR A 270 2.66 -8.72 4.66
CA THR A 270 1.59 -7.72 4.76
C THR A 270 2.08 -6.43 5.37
N VAL A 271 1.54 -5.33 4.88
CA VAL A 271 1.85 -3.97 5.30
C VAL A 271 0.59 -3.12 5.30
N LEU A 272 0.63 -1.98 5.97
CA LEU A 272 -0.42 -0.96 5.90
C LEU A 272 0.03 0.19 4.99
N VAL A 273 -0.77 0.51 3.99
CA VAL A 273 -0.63 1.76 3.23
C VAL A 273 -1.26 2.87 4.07
N THR A 274 -0.52 3.94 4.29
CA THR A 274 -0.92 5.05 5.17
C THR A 274 -0.80 6.42 4.52
N GLY A 275 -0.23 6.49 3.31
CA GLY A 275 -0.08 7.75 2.60
C GLY A 275 0.34 7.54 1.16
N TYR A 276 0.19 8.58 0.35
CA TYR A 276 0.73 8.65 -1.00
C TYR A 276 0.91 10.11 -1.44
N ASN A 277 1.76 10.31 -2.44
CA ASN A 277 1.80 11.51 -3.26
C ASN A 277 1.89 11.11 -4.74
N SER A 278 2.34 12.02 -5.62
CA SER A 278 2.46 11.78 -7.05
C SER A 278 3.56 10.78 -7.44
N GLU A 279 4.53 10.52 -6.56
CA GLU A 279 5.69 9.66 -6.83
C GLU A 279 5.74 8.41 -5.94
N ASP A 280 5.39 8.56 -4.67
CA ASP A 280 5.63 7.58 -3.62
C ASP A 280 4.38 7.15 -2.85
N VAL A 281 4.45 5.95 -2.30
CA VAL A 281 3.52 5.37 -1.34
C VAL A 281 4.20 5.31 0.03
N THR A 282 3.52 5.77 1.07
CA THR A 282 3.96 5.64 2.47
C THR A 282 3.41 4.35 3.06
N ILE A 283 4.32 3.54 3.61
CA ILE A 283 4.04 2.19 4.07
C ILE A 283 4.45 2.07 5.54
N LEU A 284 3.55 1.56 6.35
CA LEU A 284 3.82 1.06 7.70
C LEU A 284 3.97 -0.46 7.64
N ASP A 285 5.16 -0.93 7.96
CA ASP A 285 5.59 -2.33 7.89
C ASP A 285 6.02 -2.76 9.29
N GLY A 286 5.09 -3.37 10.02
CA GLY A 286 5.21 -3.57 11.46
C GLY A 286 5.56 -2.27 12.17
N GLY A 287 6.68 -2.25 12.89
CA GLY A 287 7.15 -1.07 13.64
C GLY A 287 7.89 -0.02 12.82
N THR A 288 8.00 -0.18 11.50
CA THR A 288 8.82 0.69 10.64
C THR A 288 7.99 1.40 9.59
N VAL A 289 8.24 2.68 9.36
CA VAL A 289 7.66 3.43 8.24
C VAL A 289 8.72 3.65 7.16
N TYR A 290 8.36 3.41 5.90
CA TYR A 290 9.20 3.73 4.75
C TYR A 290 8.37 4.13 3.53
N TRP A 291 9.07 4.65 2.52
CA TRP A 291 8.50 5.03 1.23
C TRP A 291 8.98 4.14 0.09
N ARG A 292 8.16 4.06 -0.95
CA ARG A 292 8.43 3.35 -2.20
C ARG A 292 7.81 4.09 -3.34
N THR A 293 8.47 4.07 -4.49
CA THR A 293 7.83 4.58 -5.72
C THR A 293 6.54 3.81 -5.97
N ILE A 294 5.54 4.48 -6.55
CA ILE A 294 4.26 3.86 -6.91
C ILE A 294 4.49 2.62 -7.76
N ASP A 295 5.38 2.68 -8.76
CA ASP A 295 5.71 1.54 -9.60
C ASP A 295 6.27 0.36 -8.80
N GLN A 296 7.18 0.60 -7.85
CA GLN A 296 7.74 -0.46 -7.03
C GLN A 296 6.66 -1.12 -6.16
N PHE A 297 5.80 -0.30 -5.54
CA PHE A 297 4.68 -0.78 -4.75
C PHE A 297 3.72 -1.63 -5.59
N LEU A 298 3.26 -1.10 -6.73
CA LEU A 298 2.31 -1.77 -7.63
C LEU A 298 2.88 -3.08 -8.18
N ASN A 299 4.16 -3.11 -8.55
CA ASN A 299 4.83 -4.32 -9.01
C ASN A 299 4.80 -5.41 -7.94
N SER A 300 5.04 -5.08 -6.67
CA SER A 300 5.00 -6.04 -5.57
C SER A 300 3.58 -6.48 -5.22
N TRP A 301 2.65 -5.53 -5.10
CA TRP A 301 1.24 -5.77 -4.73
C TRP A 301 0.48 -6.58 -5.81
N SER A 302 0.82 -6.39 -7.08
CA SER A 302 0.20 -7.12 -8.20
C SER A 302 0.44 -8.64 -8.14
N VAL A 303 1.54 -9.10 -7.53
CA VAL A 303 1.93 -10.51 -7.49
C VAL A 303 0.85 -11.39 -6.86
N LEU A 304 0.18 -10.88 -5.83
CA LEU A 304 -0.89 -11.58 -5.11
C LEU A 304 -2.28 -11.10 -5.53
N GLY A 305 -2.41 -10.51 -6.72
CA GLY A 305 -3.68 -10.12 -7.33
C GLY A 305 -4.31 -8.88 -6.68
N TYR A 306 -3.48 -7.89 -6.31
CA TYR A 306 -3.93 -6.65 -5.68
C TYR A 306 -4.81 -6.92 -4.44
N MET A 307 -4.36 -7.87 -3.61
CA MET A 307 -5.09 -8.34 -2.43
C MET A 307 -4.99 -7.33 -1.29
N ALA A 308 -6.11 -7.07 -0.62
CA ALA A 308 -6.19 -6.13 0.48
C ALA A 308 -7.30 -6.47 1.48
N VAL A 309 -7.23 -5.86 2.65
CA VAL A 309 -8.34 -5.71 3.60
C VAL A 309 -8.62 -4.22 3.80
N LEU A 310 -9.87 -3.84 3.58
CA LEU A 310 -10.42 -2.49 3.79
C LEU A 310 -11.28 -2.48 5.05
N ILE A 311 -11.40 -1.33 5.73
CA ILE A 311 -12.40 -1.08 6.77
C ILE A 311 -13.37 -0.04 6.23
N GLN A 312 -14.68 -0.31 6.19
CA GLN A 312 -15.67 0.55 5.52
C GLN A 312 -16.82 1.03 6.40
#